data_AF-A0AA37JHC7-F1
#
_entry.id   AF-A0AA37JHC7-F1
#
_cell.length_a   1.000
_cell.length_b   1.000
_cell.length_c   1.000
_cell.angle_alpha   90.00
_cell.angle_beta   90.00
_cell.angle_gamma   90.00
#
_symmetry.space_group_name_H-M   'P 1'
#
loop_
_entity.id
_entity.type
_entity.pdbx_description
1 polymer ?
#
loop_
_entity_poly.entity_id
_entity_poly.type
_entity_poly.pdbx_seq_one_letter_code
_entity_poly.pdbx_strand_id
1 'polypeptide(L)'
;MNKKPDWKAEFCTMLEKLTERRSIWKVWNDFITLAAITISNLVKTSSWDEREEEYLSIIHTYQKEEQDIIVQLFAVMQLAYEENDKQDFLGNICQELELLQRLKKQYFSSCNVSVAMPSLCARN
;
A
#
# COMPACT_ATOMS: atom_id res chain seq x y z
N MET A 1 -2.66 20.31 23.23
CA MET A 1 -1.74 20.37 22.07
C MET A 1 -2.42 19.62 20.94
N ASN A 2 -2.88 20.30 19.88
CA ASN A 2 -3.33 19.60 18.67
C ASN A 2 -2.11 18.97 18.03
N LYS A 3 -2.00 17.64 18.06
CA LYS A 3 -1.02 16.92 17.24
C LYS A 3 -1.37 17.19 15.78
N LYS A 4 -0.37 17.55 14.98
CA LYS A 4 -0.51 17.55 13.52
C LYS A 4 -0.97 16.15 13.06
N PRO A 5 -1.83 16.06 12.03
CA PRO A 5 -2.20 14.79 11.44
C PRO A 5 -0.96 14.07 10.92
N ASP A 6 -0.84 12.77 11.21
CA ASP A 6 0.19 11.92 10.63
C ASP A 6 -0.36 11.30 9.36
N TRP A 7 -0.18 12.02 8.25
CA TRP A 7 -0.69 11.60 6.94
C TRP A 7 -0.18 10.23 6.51
N LYS A 8 1.05 9.85 6.93
CA LYS A 8 1.61 8.55 6.60
C LYS A 8 0.84 7.44 7.31
N ALA A 9 0.63 7.59 8.62
CA ALA A 9 -0.12 6.62 9.41
C ALA A 9 -1.57 6.49 8.94
N GLU A 10 -2.21 7.62 8.61
CA GLU A 10 -3.57 7.64 8.07
C GLU A 10 -3.66 6.91 6.72
N PHE A 11 -2.74 7.21 5.80
CA PHE A 11 -2.67 6.56 4.50
C PHE A 11 -2.45 5.05 4.61
N CYS A 12 -1.51 4.59 5.45
CA CYS A 12 -1.29 3.17 5.69
C CYS A 12 -2.54 2.48 6.26
N THR A 13 -3.20 3.10 7.23
CA THR A 13 -4.43 2.56 7.84
C THR A 13 -5.54 2.40 6.81
N MET A 14 -5.66 3.35 5.88
CA MET A 14 -6.64 3.30 4.81
C MET A 14 -6.31 2.24 3.75
N LEU A 15 -5.03 2.12 3.37
CA LEU A 15 -4.57 1.05 2.49
C LEU A 15 -4.89 -0.33 3.05
N GLU A 16 -4.67 -0.55 4.35
CA GLU A 16 -4.92 -1.85 5.00
C GLU A 16 -6.39 -2.27 4.90
N LYS A 17 -7.35 -1.33 4.93
CA LYS A 17 -8.78 -1.62 4.74
C LYS A 17 -9.10 -2.24 3.37
N LEU A 18 -8.26 -2.00 2.36
CA LEU A 18 -8.44 -2.54 1.01
C LEU A 18 -7.81 -3.93 0.84
N THR A 19 -7.13 -4.46 1.87
CA THR A 19 -6.34 -5.70 1.79
C THR A 19 -7.10 -6.98 2.12
N GLU A 20 -8.41 -6.90 2.38
CA GLU A 20 -9.23 -8.08 2.69
C GLU A 20 -9.27 -9.09 1.53
N ARG A 21 -9.36 -8.58 0.29
CA ARG A 21 -9.50 -9.40 -0.93
C ARG A 21 -8.28 -9.38 -1.84
N ARG A 22 -7.34 -8.47 -1.59
CA ARG A 22 -6.20 -8.17 -2.47
C ARG A 22 -4.93 -8.06 -1.63
N SER A 23 -3.80 -8.43 -2.20
CA SER A 23 -2.53 -8.18 -1.53
C SER A 23 -2.30 -6.67 -1.41
N ILE A 24 -1.62 -6.24 -0.33
CA ILE A 24 -1.29 -4.83 -0.13
C ILE A 24 -0.48 -4.24 -1.31
N TRP A 25 0.32 -5.06 -1.98
CA TRP A 25 1.05 -4.68 -3.19
C TRP A 25 0.15 -4.50 -4.41
N LYS A 26 -0.91 -5.29 -4.56
CA LYS A 26 -1.90 -5.07 -5.62
C LYS A 26 -2.63 -3.75 -5.40
N VAL A 27 -3.09 -3.52 -4.17
CA VAL A 27 -3.76 -2.26 -3.78
C VAL A 27 -2.83 -1.06 -4.01
N TRP A 28 -1.58 -1.15 -3.57
CA TRP A 28 -0.57 -0.10 -3.76
C TRP A 28 -0.35 0.23 -5.24
N ASN A 29 -0.13 -0.79 -6.08
CA ASN A 29 0.07 -0.57 -7.51
C ASN A 29 -1.16 0.05 -8.17
N ASP A 30 -2.35 -0.46 -7.85
CA ASP A 30 -3.60 0.09 -8.39
C ASP A 30 -3.79 1.55 -7.99
N PHE A 31 -3.54 1.89 -6.72
CA PHE A 31 -3.59 3.27 -6.26
C PHE A 31 -2.62 4.18 -7.03
N ILE A 32 -1.36 3.76 -7.18
CA ILE A 32 -0.35 4.53 -7.91
C ILE A 32 -0.77 4.74 -9.37
N THR A 33 -1.28 3.71 -10.04
CA THR A 33 -1.76 3.82 -11.42
C THR A 33 -2.95 4.77 -11.52
N LEU A 34 -3.96 4.62 -10.66
CA LEU A 34 -5.13 5.49 -10.65
C LEU A 34 -4.75 6.95 -10.36
N ALA A 35 -3.83 7.19 -9.42
CA ALA A 35 -3.34 8.53 -9.10
C ALA A 35 -2.57 9.14 -10.28
N ALA A 36 -1.69 8.37 -10.91
CA ALA A 36 -0.92 8.79 -12.07
C ALA A 36 -1.84 9.15 -13.26
N ILE A 37 -2.87 8.33 -13.52
CA ILE A 37 -3.88 8.60 -14.55
C ILE A 37 -4.67 9.86 -14.22
N THR A 38 -5.13 10.02 -12.97
CA THR A 38 -5.90 11.20 -12.54
C THR A 38 -5.13 12.48 -12.80
N ILE A 39 -3.84 12.53 -12.43
CA ILE A 39 -2.96 13.68 -12.67
C ILE A 39 -2.70 13.87 -14.17
N SER A 40 -2.43 12.77 -14.88
CA SER A 40 -2.19 12.73 -16.32
C SER A 40 -3.37 13.23 -17.17
N ASN A 41 -4.60 13.02 -16.69
CA ASN A 41 -5.84 13.39 -17.36
C ASN A 41 -6.27 14.83 -17.07
N LEU A 42 -5.55 15.58 -16.22
CA LEU A 42 -5.72 17.03 -16.06
C LEU A 42 -5.47 17.79 -17.38
N VAL A 43 -4.66 17.21 -18.27
CA VAL A 43 -4.40 17.73 -19.61
C VAL A 43 -4.93 16.73 -20.64
N LYS A 44 -5.82 17.20 -21.51
CA LYS A 44 -6.34 16.37 -22.60
C LYS A 44 -5.26 16.14 -23.66
N THR A 45 -4.97 14.88 -23.93
CA THR A 45 -3.99 14.44 -24.93
C THR A 45 -4.59 13.32 -25.80
N SER A 46 -3.88 12.88 -26.83
CA SER A 46 -4.28 11.73 -27.66
C SER A 46 -4.40 10.42 -26.86
N SER A 47 -3.68 10.29 -25.74
CA SER A 47 -3.72 9.11 -24.86
C SER A 47 -4.74 9.26 -23.73
N TRP A 48 -5.61 10.28 -23.76
CA TRP A 48 -6.60 10.50 -22.69
C TRP A 48 -7.61 9.36 -22.62
N ASP A 49 -8.20 8.96 -23.76
CA ASP A 49 -9.22 7.89 -23.78
C ASP A 49 -8.65 6.54 -23.33
N GLU A 50 -7.42 6.20 -23.75
CA GLU A 50 -6.71 4.98 -23.34
C GLU A 50 -6.47 4.94 -21.82
N ARG A 51 -6.00 6.06 -21.24
CA ARG A 51 -5.78 6.17 -19.80
C ARG A 51 -7.10 6.10 -19.02
N GLU A 52 -8.16 6.72 -19.53
CA GLU A 52 -9.48 6.66 -18.91
C GLU A 52 -10.05 5.23 -18.93
N GLU A 53 -9.88 4.49 -20.02
CA GLU A 53 -10.25 3.07 -20.09
C GLU A 53 -9.47 2.24 -19.07
N GLU A 54 -8.16 2.46 -18.93
CA GLU A 54 -7.35 1.81 -17.89
C GLU A 54 -7.84 2.16 -16.49
N TYR A 55 -8.12 3.44 -16.20
CA TYR A 55 -8.66 3.87 -14.91
C TYR A 55 -9.96 3.13 -14.58
N LEU A 56 -10.91 3.12 -15.52
CA LEU A 56 -12.20 2.45 -15.37
C LEU A 56 -12.02 0.94 -15.19
N SER A 57 -11.07 0.33 -15.91
CA SER A 57 -10.78 -1.11 -15.78
C SER A 57 -10.31 -1.49 -14.38
N ILE A 58 -9.56 -0.61 -13.70
CA ILE A 58 -9.02 -0.85 -12.35
C ILE A 58 -10.07 -0.50 -11.30
N ILE A 59 -10.66 0.70 -11.34
CA ILE A 59 -11.55 1.20 -10.29
C ILE A 59 -12.84 0.36 -10.18
N HIS A 60 -13.33 -0.19 -11.29
CA HIS A 60 -14.49 -1.08 -11.30
C HIS A 60 -14.21 -2.47 -10.70
N THR A 61 -12.94 -2.84 -10.46
CA THR A 61 -12.63 -4.04 -9.68
C THR A 61 -12.87 -3.84 -8.18
N TYR A 62 -13.00 -2.61 -7.72
CA TYR A 62 -13.26 -2.24 -6.33
C TYR A 62 -14.76 -2.05 -6.08
N GLN A 63 -15.25 -2.51 -4.92
CA GLN A 63 -16.60 -2.25 -4.46
C GLN A 63 -16.82 -0.76 -4.19
N LYS A 64 -18.06 -0.30 -4.13
CA LYS A 64 -18.35 1.13 -4.06
C LYS A 64 -17.72 1.78 -2.82
N GLU A 65 -17.73 1.07 -1.70
CA GLU A 65 -17.12 1.49 -0.43
C GLU A 65 -15.59 1.51 -0.51
N GLU A 66 -15.00 0.57 -1.25
CA GLU A 66 -13.55 0.52 -1.51
C GLU A 66 -13.11 1.68 -2.44
N GLN A 67 -13.92 2.03 -3.43
CA GLN A 67 -13.66 3.18 -4.32
C GLN A 67 -13.61 4.49 -3.53
N ASP A 68 -14.52 4.68 -2.56
CA ASP A 68 -14.52 5.88 -1.70
C ASP A 68 -13.24 5.97 -0.85
N ILE A 69 -12.71 4.83 -0.40
CA ILE A 69 -11.41 4.78 0.31
C ILE A 69 -10.26 5.15 -0.64
N ILE A 70 -10.27 4.69 -1.90
CA ILE A 70 -9.26 5.06 -2.90
C ILE A 70 -9.27 6.57 -3.17
N VAL A 71 -10.46 7.18 -3.31
CA VAL A 71 -10.59 8.64 -3.48
C VAL A 71 -10.04 9.38 -2.26
N GLN A 72 -10.33 8.90 -1.05
CA GLN A 72 -9.79 9.49 0.17
C GLN A 72 -8.26 9.31 0.29
N LEU A 73 -7.69 8.18 -0.16
CA LEU A 73 -6.24 7.99 -0.22
C LEU A 73 -5.58 9.06 -1.10
N PHE A 74 -6.21 9.39 -2.25
CA PHE A 74 -5.72 10.45 -3.14
C PHE A 74 -5.77 11.82 -2.45
N ALA A 75 -6.84 12.10 -1.69
CA ALA A 75 -6.95 13.33 -0.91
C ALA A 75 -5.88 13.41 0.20
N VAL A 76 -5.62 12.33 0.93
CA VAL A 76 -4.56 12.28 1.96
C VAL A 76 -3.18 12.50 1.34
N MET A 77 -2.91 11.86 0.19
CA MET A 77 -1.66 12.09 -0.56
C MET A 77 -1.50 13.56 -0.94
N GLN A 78 -2.56 14.18 -1.46
CA GLN A 78 -2.56 15.60 -1.84
C GLN A 78 -2.33 16.51 -0.62
N LEU A 79 -3.01 16.26 0.50
CA LEU A 79 -2.83 17.01 1.75
C LEU A 79 -1.41 16.88 2.31
N ALA A 80 -0.81 15.70 2.22
CA ALA A 80 0.59 15.50 2.60
C ALA A 80 1.52 16.40 1.76
N TYR A 81 1.37 16.38 0.43
CA TYR A 81 2.17 17.22 -0.46
C TYR A 81 1.89 18.72 -0.30
N GLU A 82 0.67 19.13 0.05
CA GLU A 82 0.35 20.52 0.38
C GLU A 82 1.04 20.99 1.67
N GLU A 83 1.16 20.12 2.66
CA GLU A 83 1.84 20.44 3.92
C GLU A 83 3.37 20.52 3.75
N ASN A 84 3.95 19.62 2.96
CA ASN A 84 5.38 19.63 2.63
C ASN A 84 5.61 18.99 1.25
N ASP A 85 5.83 19.83 0.24
CA ASP A 85 6.02 19.46 -1.16
C ASP A 85 7.36 18.77 -1.43
N LYS A 86 8.35 18.93 -0.55
CA LYS A 86 9.71 18.36 -0.68
C LYS A 86 9.86 16.99 -0.07
N GLN A 87 8.83 16.47 0.60
CA GLN A 87 8.91 15.15 1.22
C GLN A 87 8.81 14.03 0.17
N ASP A 88 9.49 12.91 0.41
CA ASP A 88 9.26 11.68 -0.36
C ASP A 88 8.10 10.87 0.25
N PHE A 89 6.87 11.39 0.14
CA PHE A 89 5.70 10.79 0.78
C PHE A 89 5.46 9.36 0.29
N LEU A 90 5.35 9.18 -1.03
CA LEU A 90 5.09 7.87 -1.64
C LEU A 90 6.26 6.89 -1.44
N GLY A 91 7.51 7.37 -1.48
CA GLY A 91 8.67 6.53 -1.17
C GLY A 91 8.67 6.04 0.28
N ASN A 92 8.30 6.90 1.23
CA ASN A 92 8.16 6.51 2.64
C ASN A 92 7.05 5.47 2.86
N ILE A 93 5.91 5.60 2.17
CA ILE A 93 4.85 4.59 2.20
C ILE A 93 5.35 3.27 1.62
N CYS A 94 6.01 3.29 0.46
CA CYS A 94 6.56 2.09 -0.17
C CYS A 94 7.54 1.35 0.76
N GLN A 95 8.43 2.09 1.44
CA GLN A 95 9.35 1.52 2.43
C GLN A 95 8.61 0.84 3.59
N GLU A 96 7.54 1.45 4.11
CA GLU A 96 6.71 0.86 5.16
C GLU A 96 6.07 -0.46 4.69
N LEU A 97 5.55 -0.49 3.46
CA LEU A 97 4.96 -1.69 2.86
C LEU A 97 5.98 -2.83 2.67
N GLU A 98 7.21 -2.50 2.27
CA GLU A 98 8.29 -3.47 2.18
C GLU A 98 8.63 -4.08 3.55
N LEU A 99 8.72 -3.25 4.59
CA LEU A 99 8.97 -3.71 5.96
C LEU A 99 7.87 -4.67 6.42
N LEU A 100 6.59 -4.32 6.22
CA LEU A 100 5.45 -5.18 6.54
C LEU A 100 5.52 -6.53 5.81
N GLN A 101 5.93 -6.52 4.53
CA GLN A 101 6.08 -7.76 3.77
C GLN A 101 7.25 -8.62 4.29
N ARG A 102 8.39 -8.01 4.63
CA ARG A 102 9.55 -8.72 5.21
C ARG A 102 9.20 -9.33 6.56
N LEU A 103 8.50 -8.60 7.42
CA LEU A 103 8.02 -9.11 8.71
C LEU A 103 7.09 -10.31 8.52
N LYS A 104 6.09 -10.20 7.62
CA LYS A 104 5.21 -11.34 7.28
C LYS A 104 6.03 -12.56 6.85
N LYS A 105 7.03 -12.41 5.97
CA LYS A 105 7.91 -13.52 5.55
C LYS A 105 8.71 -14.13 6.70
N GLN A 106 9.21 -13.34 7.65
CA GLN A 106 9.95 -13.84 8.82
C GLN A 106 9.05 -14.65 9.76
N TYR A 107 7.82 -14.20 10.02
CA TYR A 107 6.85 -14.96 10.82
C TYR A 107 6.53 -16.34 10.22
N PHE A 108 6.46 -16.45 8.89
CA PHE A 108 6.26 -17.75 8.22
C PHE A 108 7.55 -18.59 8.07
N SER A 109 8.73 -17.98 8.23
CA SER A 109 10.03 -18.66 8.11
C SER A 109 10.59 -19.17 9.45
N SER A 110 10.12 -18.66 10.58
CA SER A 110 10.61 -19.03 11.93
C SER A 110 9.90 -20.23 12.58
N CYS A 111 9.12 -21.02 11.82
CA CYS A 111 8.54 -22.27 12.30
C CYS A 111 9.14 -23.53 11.65
N ASN A 112 10.38 -23.46 11.15
CA ASN A 112 11.18 -24.68 10.95
C ASN A 112 11.88 -25.04 12.26
N VAL A 113 11.11 -25.67 13.16
CA VAL A 113 11.66 -26.49 14.23
C VAL A 113 12.44 -27.62 13.56
N SER A 114 13.77 -27.51 13.50
CA SER A 114 14.59 -28.72 13.44
C SER A 114 14.64 -29.27 14.84
N VAL A 115 13.85 -30.32 15.07
CA VAL A 115 13.92 -31.17 16.25
C VAL A 115 15.28 -31.88 16.17
N ALA A 116 16.29 -31.33 16.83
CA ALA A 116 17.57 -32.00 17.03
C ALA A 116 17.92 -31.99 18.51
N MET A 117 17.22 -32.84 19.27
CA MET A 117 17.76 -33.36 20.52
C MET A 117 17.50 -34.87 20.59
N PRO A 118 18.54 -35.69 20.42
CA PRO A 118 18.58 -36.99 21.06
C PRO A 118 19.64 -36.96 22.17
N SER A 119 19.13 -36.97 23.40
CA SER A 119 19.57 -37.79 24.53
C SER A 119 21.07 -38.00 24.80
N LEU A 120 21.45 -37.70 26.05
CA LEU A 120 22.56 -38.30 26.76
C LEU A 120 22.78 -39.78 26.39
N CYS A 121 23.97 -40.10 25.87
CA CYS A 121 24.59 -41.39 26.06
C CYS A 121 25.74 -41.19 27.05
N ALA A 122 25.45 -41.38 28.34
CA ALA A 122 26.47 -41.81 29.28
C ALA A 122 26.96 -43.19 28.81
N ARG A 123 28.27 -43.36 28.61
CA ARG A 123 28.92 -44.67 28.59
C ARG A 123 30.24 -44.57 29.36
N ASN A 124 30.19 -45.25 30.52
CA ASN A 124 31.21 -45.96 31.28
C ASN A 124 32.54 -45.26 31.57
#